data_AF-A0AAJ5WC07-F1
#
_entry.id   AF-A0AAJ5WC07-F1
#
_cell.length_a   1.000
_cell.length_b   1.000
_cell.length_c   1.000
_cell.angle_alpha   90.00
_cell.angle_beta   90.00
_cell.angle_gamma   90.00
#
_symmetry.space_group_name_H-M   'P 1'
#
loop_
_entity.id
_entity.type
_entity.pdbx_description
1 polymer ?
#
loop_
_entity_poly.entity_id
_entity_poly.type
_entity_poly.pdbx_seq_one_letter_code
_entity_poly.pdbx_strand_id
1 'polypeptide(L)'
;MELFTNLGCSPDLIKYFNLPLWSRDKIMGLPMRITYKDTDYVYEILNSTAINKETTELHISFDGQEVILIKDEKNIWIEGTHKVEPQLAQALGRSVSLRFRM
;
A
#
# COMPACT_ATOMS: atom_id res chain seq x y z
N MET A 1 -29.05 -18.99 -31.47
CA MET A 1 -27.96 -18.00 -31.58
C MET A 1 -27.78 -17.44 -30.18
N GLU A 2 -26.72 -17.64 -29.41
CA GLU A 2 -25.36 -18.16 -29.58
C GLU A 2 -24.97 -18.69 -28.17
N LEU A 3 -24.58 -19.96 -28.00
CA LEU A 3 -23.19 -20.40 -27.85
C LEU A 3 -22.25 -19.38 -27.20
N PHE A 4 -22.05 -19.42 -25.88
CA PHE A 4 -20.71 -19.23 -25.30
C PHE A 4 -20.49 -20.13 -24.09
N THR A 5 -19.48 -20.96 -24.28
CA THR A 5 -18.90 -21.99 -23.44
C THR A 5 -18.27 -21.45 -22.16
N ASN A 6 -18.40 -22.28 -21.11
CA ASN A 6 -17.59 -22.30 -19.90
C ASN A 6 -16.13 -21.89 -20.13
N LEU A 7 -15.71 -20.80 -19.50
CA LEU A 7 -14.37 -20.66 -18.96
C LEU A 7 -14.54 -20.46 -17.45
N GLY A 8 -13.94 -21.36 -16.68
CA GLY A 8 -14.02 -21.40 -15.22
C GLY A 8 -13.60 -20.06 -14.62
N CYS A 9 -14.60 -19.24 -14.27
CA CYS A 9 -14.40 -18.00 -13.57
C CYS A 9 -14.43 -18.33 -12.07
N SER A 10 -13.30 -18.14 -11.40
CA SER A 10 -13.21 -18.26 -9.94
C SER A 10 -14.35 -17.45 -9.29
N PRO A 11 -15.19 -18.06 -8.44
CA PRO A 11 -16.43 -17.45 -7.97
C PRO A 11 -16.22 -16.22 -7.06
N ASP A 12 -14.98 -15.88 -6.71
CA ASP A 12 -14.68 -14.76 -5.82
C ASP A 12 -14.53 -13.40 -6.50
N LEU A 13 -14.45 -13.33 -7.84
CA LEU A 13 -14.30 -12.04 -8.55
C LEU A 13 -15.63 -11.38 -8.94
N ILE A 14 -16.75 -12.11 -8.92
CA ILE A 14 -18.07 -11.58 -9.31
C ILE A 14 -18.65 -10.64 -8.23
N LYS A 15 -18.19 -10.73 -6.98
CA LYS A 15 -18.71 -9.93 -5.86
C LYS A 15 -18.35 -8.43 -5.94
N TYR A 16 -17.37 -8.05 -6.76
CA TYR A 16 -16.86 -6.68 -6.83
C TYR A 16 -17.47 -5.84 -7.96
N PHE A 17 -18.17 -6.46 -8.92
CA PHE A 17 -18.62 -5.76 -10.13
C PHE A 17 -19.93 -4.99 -9.95
N ASN A 18 -20.70 -5.26 -8.89
CA ASN A 18 -21.99 -4.62 -8.60
C ASN A 18 -22.00 -3.82 -7.28
N LEU A 19 -20.84 -3.50 -6.70
CA LEU A 19 -20.79 -2.64 -5.52
C LEU A 19 -20.93 -1.16 -5.93
N PRO A 20 -21.81 -0.39 -5.28
CA PRO A 20 -21.91 1.04 -5.52
C PRO A 20 -20.56 1.73 -5.27
N LEU A 21 -20.23 2.74 -6.07
CA LEU A 21 -18.98 3.51 -5.96
C LEU A 21 -18.70 4.07 -4.55
N TRP A 22 -19.73 4.21 -3.71
CA TRP A 22 -19.66 4.70 -2.32
C TRP A 22 -19.40 3.60 -1.27
N SER A 23 -19.41 2.32 -1.66
CA SER A 23 -19.00 1.21 -0.77
C SER A 23 -17.48 0.97 -0.80
N ARG A 24 -16.72 1.87 -1.45
CA ARG A 24 -15.24 1.93 -1.48
C ARG A 24 -14.62 2.60 -0.26
N ASP A 25 -15.42 3.19 0.61
CA ASP A 25 -14.95 3.85 1.82
C ASP A 25 -14.73 2.85 2.96
N LYS A 26 -13.99 1.78 2.66
CA LYS A 26 -13.31 0.95 3.67
C LYS A 26 -12.15 1.77 4.24
N ILE A 27 -12.49 2.79 5.01
CA ILE A 27 -11.74 3.30 6.17
C ILE A 27 -10.24 3.57 5.87
N MET A 28 -10.04 4.61 5.05
CA MET A 28 -9.05 5.69 5.21
C MET A 28 -7.56 5.29 5.24
N GLY A 29 -7.09 4.61 4.19
CA GLY A 29 -5.70 4.71 3.78
C GLY A 29 -5.53 5.59 2.54
N LEU A 30 -4.45 6.37 2.42
CA LEU A 30 -4.13 7.06 1.16
C LEU A 30 -3.46 6.04 0.21
N PRO A 31 -4.11 5.60 -0.88
CA PRO A 31 -3.49 4.68 -1.82
C PRO A 31 -2.35 5.37 -2.55
N MET A 32 -1.23 4.66 -2.60
CA MET A 32 0.04 5.10 -3.12
C MET A 32 0.58 4.04 -4.08
N ARG A 33 1.33 4.50 -5.08
CA ARG A 33 2.00 3.65 -6.06
C ARG A 33 3.48 3.94 -6.10
N ILE A 34 4.28 2.90 -6.22
CA ILE A 34 5.71 2.97 -6.45
C ILE A 34 6.14 1.88 -7.43
N THR A 35 7.05 2.22 -8.33
CA THR A 35 7.74 1.25 -9.18
C THR A 35 9.08 0.91 -8.52
N TYR A 36 9.31 -0.37 -8.23
CA TYR A 36 10.55 -0.86 -7.63
C TYR A 36 10.98 -2.15 -8.33
N LYS A 37 12.24 -2.22 -8.78
CA LYS A 37 12.76 -3.36 -9.59
C LYS A 37 11.81 -3.75 -10.74
N ASP A 38 11.40 -2.76 -11.53
CA ASP A 38 10.48 -2.93 -12.68
C ASP A 38 9.10 -3.52 -12.33
N THR A 39 8.75 -3.56 -11.04
CA THR A 39 7.47 -4.04 -10.54
C THR A 39 6.71 -2.87 -9.92
N ASP A 40 5.46 -2.72 -10.34
CA ASP A 40 4.55 -1.72 -9.78
C ASP A 40 3.89 -2.27 -8.52
N TYR A 41 4.11 -1.60 -7.40
CA TYR A 41 3.49 -1.91 -6.12
C TYR A 41 2.45 -0.86 -5.76
N VAL A 42 1.36 -1.32 -5.15
CA VAL A 42 0.32 -0.48 -4.56
C VAL A 42 0.36 -0.70 -3.04
N TYR A 43 0.34 0.40 -2.29
CA TYR A 43 0.34 0.38 -0.84
C TYR A 43 -0.54 1.51 -0.29
N GLU A 44 -0.98 1.40 0.95
CA GLU A 44 -1.85 2.39 1.58
C GLU A 44 -1.18 2.95 2.82
N ILE A 45 -1.30 4.25 3.06
CA ILE A 45 -0.81 4.87 4.30
C ILE A 45 -1.89 4.74 5.37
N LEU A 46 -1.56 4.07 6.49
CA LEU A 46 -2.48 3.79 7.60
C LEU A 46 -2.31 4.74 8.81
N ASN A 47 -1.37 5.69 8.76
CA ASN A 47 -1.16 6.64 9.86
C ASN A 47 -2.47 7.36 10.23
N SER A 48 -2.88 7.24 11.50
CA SER A 48 -4.00 7.99 12.06
C SER A 48 -3.68 9.47 12.29
N THR A 49 -2.39 9.79 12.41
CA THR A 49 -1.86 11.14 12.63
C THR A 49 -1.35 11.76 11.33
N ALA A 50 -1.34 13.09 11.28
CA ALA A 50 -0.82 13.83 10.14
C ALA A 50 0.69 13.57 9.98
N ILE A 51 1.10 13.15 8.78
CA ILE A 51 2.50 12.95 8.43
C ILE A 51 3.16 14.31 8.20
N ASN A 52 4.24 14.56 8.92
CA ASN A 52 5.04 15.79 8.88
C ASN A 52 6.54 15.47 8.98
N LYS A 53 7.41 16.50 8.98
CA LYS A 53 8.88 16.30 9.04
C LYS A 53 9.36 15.56 10.29
N GLU A 54 8.66 15.72 11.41
CA GLU A 54 8.96 15.12 12.70
C GLU A 54 8.48 13.66 12.79
N THR A 55 7.74 13.17 11.78
CA THR A 55 7.29 11.78 11.75
C THR A 55 8.50 10.85 11.62
N THR A 56 8.67 9.99 12.63
CA THR A 56 9.73 8.97 12.73
C THR A 56 9.22 7.56 12.47
N GLU A 57 7.89 7.38 12.43
CA GLU A 57 7.22 6.09 12.27
C GLU A 57 6.06 6.21 11.27
N LEU A 58 6.00 5.28 10.33
CA LEU A 58 4.95 5.19 9.32
C LEU A 58 4.32 3.80 9.34
N HIS A 59 3.00 3.76 9.41
CA HIS A 59 2.20 2.56 9.27
C HIS A 59 1.66 2.53 7.86
N ILE A 60 1.92 1.45 7.13
CA ILE A 60 1.42 1.25 5.77
C ILE A 60 0.77 -0.13 5.64
N SER A 61 -0.22 -0.25 4.77
CA SER A 61 -0.71 -1.53 4.27
C SER A 61 0.03 -1.86 2.98
N PHE A 62 0.74 -2.97 2.97
CA PHE A 62 1.43 -3.50 1.81
C PHE A 62 0.96 -4.94 1.57
N ASP A 63 0.38 -5.21 0.41
CA ASP A 63 -0.19 -6.52 0.05
C ASP A 63 -1.19 -7.07 1.09
N GLY A 64 -2.00 -6.17 1.66
CA GLY A 64 -2.98 -6.50 2.71
C GLY A 64 -2.38 -6.73 4.11
N GLN A 65 -1.07 -6.55 4.28
CA GLN A 65 -0.38 -6.68 5.56
C GLN A 65 0.05 -5.31 6.08
N GLU A 66 -0.13 -5.09 7.39
CA GLU A 66 0.41 -3.88 8.04
C GLU A 66 1.93 -4.00 8.21
N VAL A 67 2.65 -3.02 7.67
CA VAL A 67 4.11 -2.87 7.73
C VAL A 67 4.42 -1.56 8.45
N ILE A 68 5.36 -1.61 9.38
CA ILE A 68 5.81 -0.41 10.11
C ILE A 68 7.20 -0.04 9.59
N LEU A 69 7.34 1.20 9.14
CA LEU A 69 8.63 1.80 8.76
C LEU A 69 9.07 2.77 9.86
N ILE A 70 10.32 2.67 10.27
CA ILE A 70 10.93 3.53 11.29
C ILE A 70 12.14 4.25 10.69
N LYS A 71 12.42 5.48 11.13
CA LYS A 71 13.68 6.16 10.80
C LYS A 71 14.81 5.63 11.69
N ASP A 72 15.93 5.29 11.08
CA ASP A 72 17.17 5.01 11.79
C ASP A 72 17.88 6.30 12.25
N GLU A 73 19.02 6.15 12.93
CA GLU A 73 19.88 7.28 13.38
C GLU A 73 20.37 8.18 12.24
N LYS A 74 20.33 7.70 10.99
CA LYS A 74 20.73 8.42 9.78
C LYS A 74 19.52 9.04 9.05
N ASN A 75 18.34 9.01 9.64
CA ASN A 75 17.06 9.44 9.04
C ASN A 75 16.67 8.63 7.79
N ILE A 76 17.14 7.40 7.67
CA ILE A 76 16.77 6.47 6.60
C ILE A 76 15.60 5.61 7.09
N TRP A 77 14.59 5.44 6.24
CA TRP A 77 13.48 4.53 6.52
C TRP A 77 13.94 3.09 6.46
N ILE A 78 13.79 2.36 7.56
CA ILE A 78 14.04 0.94 7.65
C ILE A 78 12.76 0.23 8.06
N GLU A 79 12.70 -1.08 7.83
CA GLU A 79 11.56 -1.86 8.26
C GLU A 79 11.64 -2.20 9.75
N GLY A 80 10.57 -1.95 10.50
CA GLY A 80 10.43 -2.37 11.90
C GLY A 80 9.86 -3.78 12.07
N THR A 81 9.09 -4.28 11.08
CA THR A 81 8.29 -5.50 11.21
C THR A 81 8.87 -6.77 10.58
N HIS A 82 9.96 -6.68 9.80
CA HIS A 82 10.58 -7.79 9.05
C HIS A 82 9.63 -8.58 8.09
N LYS A 83 8.59 -7.93 7.60
CA LYS A 83 7.58 -8.38 6.63
C LYS A 83 7.91 -8.01 5.17
N VAL A 84 8.82 -7.08 4.91
CA VAL A 84 9.21 -6.65 3.55
C VAL A 84 10.72 -6.63 3.35
N GLU A 85 11.19 -6.64 2.10
CA GLU A 85 12.63 -6.50 1.83
C GLU A 85 13.13 -5.13 2.35
N PRO A 86 14.28 -5.05 3.05
CA PRO A 86 14.82 -3.79 3.56
C PRO A 86 14.96 -2.69 2.50
N GLN A 87 15.30 -3.06 1.26
CA GLN A 87 15.41 -2.10 0.15
C GLN A 87 14.05 -1.59 -0.33
N LEU A 88 13.01 -2.43 -0.29
CA LEU A 88 11.65 -2.05 -0.61
C LEU A 88 11.07 -1.15 0.50
N ALA A 89 11.33 -1.47 1.77
CA ALA A 89 10.99 -0.60 2.90
C ALA A 89 11.57 0.81 2.75
N GLN A 90 12.85 0.90 2.37
CA GLN A 90 13.50 2.18 2.06
C GLN A 90 12.82 2.91 0.90
N ALA A 91 12.48 2.21 -0.19
CA ALA A 91 11.81 2.81 -1.33
C ALA A 91 10.41 3.34 -0.98
N LEU A 92 9.63 2.57 -0.21
CA LEU A 92 8.31 2.95 0.29
C LEU A 92 8.40 4.21 1.17
N GLY A 93 9.28 4.20 2.16
CA GLY A 93 9.49 5.35 3.05
C GLY A 93 9.95 6.60 2.29
N ARG A 94 10.87 6.46 1.33
CA ARG A 94 11.33 7.57 0.48
C ARG A 94 10.19 8.16 -0.35
N SER A 95 9.33 7.32 -0.92
CA SER A 95 8.15 7.76 -1.68
C SER A 95 7.19 8.58 -0.81
N VAL A 96 6.94 8.13 0.44
CA VAL A 96 6.15 8.90 1.40
C VAL A 96 6.82 10.22 1.73
N SER A 97 8.11 10.22 2.10
CA SER A 97 8.83 11.46 2.43
C SER A 97 8.80 12.50 1.32
N LEU A 98 8.95 12.08 0.06
CA LEU A 98 8.85 12.97 -1.10
C LEU A 98 7.45 13.60 -1.23
N ARG A 99 6.39 12.80 -1.02
CA ARG A 99 5.01 13.28 -1.13
C ARG A 99 4.64 14.27 -0.03
N PHE A 100 5.06 14.00 1.20
CA PHE A 100 4.75 14.82 2.38
C PHE A 100 5.79 15.92 2.65
N ARG A 101 6.85 16.01 1.82
CA ARG A 101 7.95 16.99 1.96
C ARG A 101 8.61 16.94 3.34
N MET A 102 8.87 15.72 3.80
CA MET A 102 9.53 15.41 5.06
C MET A 102 11.00 15.81 5.07
#